data_AF-A0A520FHI3-F1
#
_entry.id   AF-A0A520FHI3-F1
#
_cell.length_a   1.000
_cell.length_b   1.000
_cell.length_c   1.000
_cell.angle_alpha   90.00
_cell.angle_beta   90.00
_cell.angle_gamma   90.00
#
_symmetry.space_group_name_H-M   'P 1'
#
loop_
_entity.id
_entity.type
_entity.pdbx_description
1 polymer ?
#
loop_
_entity_poly.entity_id
_entity_poly.type
_entity_poly.pdbx_seq_one_letter_code
_entity_poly.pdbx_strand_id
1 'polypeptide(L)'
;MISMSVPRSTKLSFTVGVLFVLLAVTLRFFLVPAASKMPDDLDVNLRYEGTGTMLNPTALQAGDLANVVATNVPVAVDRHVYVSSVDGNTAITHDDLTVEAPGGVSMPSNHTYAIDRTTMDSAPAPDGVEVEPHAGLTVGWPMNPNPDASYALYDFATRTTAPMTFAGEGSVSGRDVLNYTVEAAGPLADPNILNGLPPAMPKAQLASLAPLLPADLQAKLGAASGSLPDPVPFNYTAVSKLALSTDKTLGTPADGSLNLQVIANVEIGGENVSVMPVLALDTQLTDQSVADAAATASTVGKLLTLMGVVVPFGSALLGLILIVAGLLRLRKRPSTKSTPHRDPETLGVR
;
A
#
# COMPACT_ATOMS: atom_id res chain seq x y z
N MET A 1 -15.77 63.21 21.51
CA MET A 1 -15.22 61.97 20.91
C MET A 1 -15.92 61.73 19.58
N ILE A 2 -15.27 62.04 18.46
CA ILE A 2 -15.84 61.81 17.12
C ILE A 2 -15.66 60.33 16.80
N SER A 3 -16.76 59.56 16.84
CA SER A 3 -16.77 58.17 16.41
C SER A 3 -16.51 58.10 14.90
N MET A 4 -15.26 57.77 14.54
CA MET A 4 -14.86 57.55 13.16
C MET A 4 -15.54 56.28 12.61
N SER A 5 -16.56 56.42 11.77
CA SER A 5 -17.09 55.29 11.02
C SER A 5 -16.19 55.01 9.81
N VAL A 6 -15.57 53.82 9.80
CA VAL A 6 -14.90 53.29 8.60
C VAL A 6 -16.00 52.79 7.65
N PRO A 7 -15.94 53.09 6.34
CA PRO A 7 -16.92 52.58 5.38
C PRO A 7 -16.95 51.04 5.40
N ARG A 8 -18.17 50.47 5.51
CA ARG A 8 -18.40 49.02 5.69
C ARG A 8 -17.70 48.19 4.60
N SER A 9 -17.62 48.69 3.38
CA SER A 9 -16.96 48.03 2.25
C SER A 9 -15.46 47.85 2.43
N THR A 10 -14.78 48.78 3.11
CA THR A 10 -13.33 48.70 3.35
C THR A 10 -12.99 47.71 4.45
N LYS A 11 -13.83 47.65 5.50
CA LYS A 11 -13.77 46.59 6.52
C LYS A 11 -14.01 45.22 5.91
N LEU A 12 -15.02 45.10 5.04
CA LEU A 12 -15.36 43.85 4.38
C LEU A 12 -14.22 43.31 3.51
N SER A 13 -13.63 44.13 2.63
CA SER A 13 -12.52 43.68 1.77
C SER A 13 -11.29 43.24 2.58
N PHE A 14 -10.93 43.97 3.64
CA PHE A 14 -9.83 43.59 4.51
C PHE A 14 -10.11 42.26 5.24
N THR A 15 -11.29 42.11 5.86
CA THR A 15 -11.68 40.88 6.56
C THR A 15 -11.71 39.67 5.63
N VAL A 16 -12.31 39.81 4.43
CA VAL A 16 -12.32 38.73 3.43
C VAL A 16 -10.90 38.39 2.97
N GLY A 17 -10.04 39.39 2.79
CA GLY A 17 -8.64 39.16 2.44
C GLY A 17 -7.88 38.37 3.50
N VAL A 18 -8.08 38.69 4.78
CA VAL A 18 -7.51 37.93 5.90
C VAL A 18 -8.04 36.49 5.93
N LEU A 19 -9.34 36.27 5.70
CA LEU A 19 -9.93 34.93 5.64
C LEU A 19 -9.31 34.06 4.54
N PHE A 20 -9.04 34.62 3.36
CA PHE A 20 -8.38 33.88 2.28
C PHE A 20 -6.93 33.50 2.63
N VAL A 21 -6.19 34.37 3.32
CA VAL A 21 -4.84 34.03 3.81
C VAL A 21 -4.91 32.94 4.87
N LEU A 22 -5.85 33.04 5.82
CA LEU A 22 -6.05 32.00 6.84
C LEU A 22 -6.42 30.66 6.20
N LEU A 23 -7.30 30.65 5.20
CA LEU A 23 -7.64 29.45 4.44
C LEU A 23 -6.41 28.83 3.80
N ALA A 24 -5.55 29.63 3.15
CA ALA A 24 -4.32 29.14 2.53
C ALA A 24 -3.37 28.49 3.56
N VAL A 25 -3.22 29.10 4.73
CA VAL A 25 -2.43 28.56 5.84
C VAL A 25 -3.04 27.25 6.36
N THR A 26 -4.35 27.22 6.62
CA THR A 26 -5.03 26.02 7.11
C THR A 26 -4.88 24.85 6.14
N LEU A 27 -5.09 25.10 4.84
CA LEU A 27 -4.91 24.08 3.81
C LEU A 27 -3.49 23.54 3.80
N ARG A 28 -2.50 24.44 3.76
CA ARG A 28 -1.09 24.06 3.59
C ARG A 28 -0.51 23.34 4.80
N PHE A 29 -0.86 23.77 6.01
CA PHE A 29 -0.21 23.29 7.24
C PHE A 29 -1.00 22.23 8.01
N PHE A 30 -2.30 22.06 7.72
CA PHE A 30 -3.13 21.08 8.42
C PHE A 30 -3.73 20.05 7.47
N LEU A 31 -4.40 20.48 6.38
CA LEU A 31 -5.08 19.53 5.48
C LEU A 31 -4.12 18.74 4.58
N VAL A 32 -3.12 19.40 3.98
CA VAL A 32 -2.17 18.72 3.09
C VAL A 32 -1.37 17.66 3.85
N PRO A 33 -0.76 17.94 5.02
CA PRO A 33 -0.04 16.90 5.75
C PRO A 33 -0.93 15.74 6.19
N ALA A 34 -2.20 15.99 6.51
CA ALA A 34 -3.15 14.94 6.85
C ALA A 34 -3.50 14.07 5.63
N ALA A 35 -3.70 14.70 4.45
CA ALA A 35 -4.00 14.01 3.20
C ALA A 35 -2.76 13.37 2.53
N SER A 36 -1.56 13.62 3.05
CA SER A 36 -0.27 13.10 2.55
C SER A 36 0.15 11.81 3.25
N LYS A 37 -0.80 11.08 3.82
CA LYS A 37 -0.62 9.87 4.62
C LYS A 37 -1.60 8.82 4.12
N MET A 38 -1.36 7.56 4.45
CA MET A 38 -2.32 6.48 4.21
C MET A 38 -3.70 6.88 4.77
N PRO A 39 -4.78 6.79 3.98
CA PRO A 39 -6.13 7.11 4.44
C PRO A 39 -6.56 6.22 5.61
N ASP A 40 -7.38 6.77 6.51
CA ASP A 40 -7.99 6.00 7.62
C ASP A 40 -9.17 5.13 7.16
N ASP A 41 -9.65 5.37 5.94
CA ASP A 41 -10.73 4.66 5.26
C ASP A 41 -10.26 3.93 3.98
N LEU A 42 -8.95 3.62 3.89
CA LEU A 42 -8.42 2.83 2.78
C LEU A 42 -9.19 1.52 2.66
N ASP A 43 -9.68 1.23 1.46
CA ASP A 43 -10.34 -0.02 1.10
C ASP A 43 -10.14 -0.24 -0.41
N VAL A 44 -9.27 -1.20 -0.76
CA VAL A 44 -8.92 -1.49 -2.15
C VAL A 44 -8.94 -2.99 -2.42
N ASN A 45 -9.51 -3.35 -3.56
CA ASN A 45 -9.55 -4.73 -4.04
C ASN A 45 -8.70 -4.84 -5.30
N LEU A 46 -7.77 -5.79 -5.30
CA LEU A 46 -6.83 -6.06 -6.36
C LEU A 46 -7.03 -7.51 -6.81
N ARG A 47 -7.19 -7.71 -8.12
CA ARG A 47 -7.32 -9.02 -8.74
C ARG A 47 -6.04 -9.35 -9.49
N TYR A 48 -5.43 -10.48 -9.15
CA TYR A 48 -4.33 -11.07 -9.92
C TYR A 48 -4.82 -12.32 -10.63
N GLU A 49 -4.29 -12.59 -11.81
CA GLU A 49 -4.60 -13.80 -12.57
C GLU A 49 -3.30 -14.42 -13.11
N GLY A 50 -3.33 -15.73 -13.32
CA GLY A 50 -2.21 -16.44 -13.89
C GLY A 50 -2.35 -17.95 -13.75
N THR A 51 -1.26 -18.62 -13.44
CA THR A 51 -1.25 -20.08 -13.30
C THR A 51 -0.66 -20.53 -11.97
N GLY A 52 -1.14 -21.68 -11.51
CA GLY A 52 -0.68 -22.32 -10.30
C GLY A 52 -0.27 -23.77 -10.51
N THR A 53 0.57 -24.24 -9.62
CA THR A 53 0.86 -25.65 -9.38
C THR A 53 0.40 -25.99 -7.97
N MET A 54 -0.37 -27.05 -7.81
CA MET A 54 -0.89 -27.47 -6.50
C MET A 54 -0.79 -28.98 -6.34
N LEU A 55 -0.48 -29.40 -5.12
CA LEU A 55 -0.64 -30.80 -4.72
C LEU A 55 -2.11 -31.19 -4.79
N ASN A 56 -2.42 -32.30 -5.46
CA ASN A 56 -3.75 -32.88 -5.50
C ASN A 56 -3.86 -33.95 -4.39
N PRO A 57 -4.47 -33.63 -3.24
CA PRO A 57 -4.53 -34.56 -2.11
C PRO A 57 -5.36 -35.81 -2.44
N THR A 58 -6.37 -35.70 -3.31
CA THR A 58 -7.19 -36.84 -3.73
C THR A 58 -6.38 -37.81 -4.60
N ALA A 59 -5.61 -37.29 -5.56
CA ALA A 59 -4.72 -38.11 -6.37
C ALA A 59 -3.60 -38.74 -5.53
N LEU A 60 -3.05 -37.98 -4.57
CA LEU A 60 -2.05 -38.50 -3.62
C LEU A 60 -2.61 -39.67 -2.79
N GLN A 61 -3.82 -39.52 -2.23
CA GLN A 61 -4.48 -40.57 -1.45
C GLN A 61 -4.87 -41.78 -2.30
N ALA A 62 -5.25 -41.57 -3.55
CA ALA A 62 -5.58 -42.63 -4.50
C ALA A 62 -4.34 -43.33 -5.09
N GLY A 63 -3.13 -42.82 -4.83
CA GLY A 63 -1.89 -43.32 -5.45
C GLY A 63 -1.80 -42.99 -6.95
N ASP A 64 -2.58 -42.03 -7.44
CA ASP A 64 -2.56 -41.54 -8.82
C ASP A 64 -1.43 -40.53 -9.00
N LEU A 65 -0.21 -41.06 -9.12
CA LEU A 65 1.01 -40.27 -9.22
C LEU A 65 1.07 -39.42 -10.50
N ALA A 66 0.33 -39.79 -11.55
CA ALA A 66 0.29 -39.01 -12.79
C ALA A 66 -0.43 -37.67 -12.60
N ASN A 67 -1.37 -37.60 -11.65
CA ASN A 67 -2.19 -36.41 -11.38
C ASN A 67 -1.97 -35.84 -9.97
N VAL A 68 -0.91 -36.28 -9.28
CA VAL A 68 -0.59 -35.88 -7.90
C VAL A 68 -0.17 -34.41 -7.79
N VAL A 69 0.37 -33.85 -8.86
CA VAL A 69 0.66 -32.42 -9.00
C VAL A 69 -0.13 -31.89 -10.19
N ALA A 70 -1.10 -31.03 -9.92
CA ALA A 70 -1.79 -30.29 -10.96
C ALA A 70 -0.92 -29.09 -11.33
N THR A 71 -0.49 -28.99 -12.59
CA THR A 71 0.36 -27.89 -13.09
C THR A 71 -0.42 -27.05 -14.10
N ASN A 72 -0.01 -25.78 -14.29
CA ASN A 72 -0.65 -24.85 -15.21
C ASN A 72 -2.16 -24.70 -14.96
N VAL A 73 -2.56 -24.81 -13.70
CA VAL A 73 -3.96 -24.62 -13.30
C VAL A 73 -4.23 -23.13 -13.38
N PRO A 74 -5.26 -22.65 -14.11
CA PRO A 74 -5.61 -21.24 -14.06
C PRO A 74 -5.97 -20.89 -12.63
N VAL A 75 -5.34 -19.87 -12.08
CA VAL A 75 -5.61 -19.39 -10.72
C VAL A 75 -5.88 -17.90 -10.77
N ALA A 76 -6.60 -17.44 -9.78
CA ALA A 76 -6.79 -16.03 -9.57
C ALA A 76 -6.68 -15.72 -8.08
N VAL A 77 -6.16 -14.54 -7.76
CA VAL A 77 -5.92 -14.11 -6.38
C VAL A 77 -6.69 -12.82 -6.17
N ASP A 78 -7.63 -12.85 -5.23
CA ASP A 78 -8.29 -11.65 -4.72
C ASP A 78 -7.50 -11.15 -3.52
N ARG A 79 -7.01 -9.91 -3.60
CA ARG A 79 -6.32 -9.24 -2.50
C ARG A 79 -7.13 -8.03 -2.07
N HIS A 80 -7.58 -8.02 -0.83
CA HIS A 80 -8.32 -6.92 -0.22
C HIS A 80 -7.45 -6.25 0.85
N VAL A 81 -7.08 -5.00 0.61
CA VAL A 81 -6.30 -4.20 1.55
C VAL A 81 -7.18 -3.11 2.12
N TYR A 82 -7.33 -3.07 3.45
CA TYR A 82 -8.14 -2.04 4.10
C TYR A 82 -7.63 -1.62 5.46
N VAL A 83 -7.99 -0.41 5.88
CA VAL A 83 -7.69 0.12 7.22
C VAL A 83 -8.96 0.01 8.08
N SER A 84 -8.83 -0.67 9.22
CA SER A 84 -9.93 -0.87 10.15
C SER A 84 -10.00 0.18 11.25
N SER A 85 -8.85 0.74 11.64
CA SER A 85 -8.77 1.78 12.66
C SER A 85 -7.45 2.54 12.56
N VAL A 86 -7.43 3.73 13.16
CA VAL A 86 -6.25 4.58 13.26
C VAL A 86 -6.13 5.12 14.68
N ASP A 87 -4.93 5.05 15.24
CA ASP A 87 -4.54 5.77 16.45
C ASP A 87 -3.30 6.64 16.17
N GLY A 88 -3.49 7.96 16.24
CA GLY A 88 -2.46 8.93 15.87
C GLY A 88 -1.98 8.74 14.42
N ASN A 89 -0.73 8.27 14.27
CA ASN A 89 -0.11 8.00 12.97
C ASN A 89 -0.06 6.51 12.61
N THR A 90 -0.54 5.63 13.50
CA THR A 90 -0.58 4.19 13.26
C THR A 90 -1.94 3.81 12.69
N ALA A 91 -1.94 3.03 11.62
CA ALA A 91 -3.13 2.39 11.07
C ALA A 91 -3.07 0.88 11.30
N ILE A 92 -4.22 0.29 11.61
CA ILE A 92 -4.40 -1.16 11.62
C ILE A 92 -4.91 -1.58 10.25
N THR A 93 -3.97 -2.08 9.46
CA THR A 93 -4.16 -2.46 8.07
C THR A 93 -4.31 -3.96 7.95
N HIS A 94 -5.30 -4.39 7.18
CA HIS A 94 -5.52 -5.78 6.83
C HIS A 94 -5.11 -6.00 5.37
N ASP A 95 -4.51 -7.13 5.11
CA ASP A 95 -4.12 -7.62 3.79
C ASP A 95 -4.65 -9.05 3.66
N ASP A 96 -5.85 -9.17 3.12
CA ASP A 96 -6.58 -10.42 2.98
C ASP A 96 -6.38 -10.93 1.54
N LEU A 97 -5.70 -12.06 1.38
CA LEU A 97 -5.47 -12.71 0.10
C LEU A 97 -6.29 -13.99 0.02
N THR A 98 -6.97 -14.23 -1.10
CA THR A 98 -7.64 -15.50 -1.37
C THR A 98 -7.22 -16.01 -2.73
N VAL A 99 -6.57 -17.18 -2.74
CA VAL A 99 -6.25 -17.90 -3.98
C VAL A 99 -7.45 -18.76 -4.35
N GLU A 100 -7.97 -18.54 -5.55
CA GLU A 100 -9.04 -19.32 -6.15
C GLU A 100 -8.50 -20.20 -7.28
N ALA A 101 -8.95 -21.45 -7.31
CA ALA A 101 -8.66 -22.37 -8.40
C ALA A 101 -9.90 -23.20 -8.81
N PRO A 102 -9.91 -23.80 -10.02
CA PRO A 102 -10.96 -24.67 -10.49
C PRO A 102 -11.34 -25.78 -9.50
N GLY A 103 -12.60 -26.21 -9.53
CA GLY A 103 -13.11 -27.23 -8.62
C GLY A 103 -13.50 -26.71 -7.24
N GLY A 104 -13.61 -25.39 -7.07
CA GLY A 104 -14.02 -24.76 -5.81
C GLY A 104 -12.91 -24.69 -4.77
N VAL A 105 -11.64 -24.80 -5.19
CA VAL A 105 -10.49 -24.63 -4.30
C VAL A 105 -10.36 -23.16 -3.94
N SER A 106 -10.31 -22.88 -2.65
CA SER A 106 -10.13 -21.55 -2.08
C SER A 106 -9.15 -21.63 -0.91
N MET A 107 -8.10 -20.82 -0.96
CA MET A 107 -7.04 -20.78 0.05
C MET A 107 -6.88 -19.34 0.55
N PRO A 108 -7.53 -18.96 1.67
CA PRO A 108 -7.35 -17.65 2.26
C PRO A 108 -6.02 -17.55 3.01
N SER A 109 -5.39 -16.37 2.97
CA SER A 109 -4.31 -15.95 3.84
C SER A 109 -4.53 -14.50 4.24
N ASN A 110 -4.75 -14.29 5.53
CA ASN A 110 -5.11 -12.98 6.07
C ASN A 110 -4.00 -12.50 7.01
N HIS A 111 -3.60 -11.25 6.83
CA HIS A 111 -2.57 -10.61 7.65
C HIS A 111 -3.05 -9.27 8.16
N THR A 112 -2.72 -8.98 9.42
CA THR A 112 -3.03 -7.69 10.05
C THR A 112 -1.74 -7.04 10.51
N TYR A 113 -1.51 -5.79 10.14
CA TYR A 113 -0.30 -5.02 10.41
C TYR A 113 -0.62 -3.70 11.11
N ALA A 114 0.31 -3.25 11.95
CA ALA A 114 0.32 -1.87 12.45
C ALA A 114 1.33 -1.06 11.64
N ILE A 115 0.84 -0.11 10.85
CA ILE A 115 1.64 0.63 9.86
C ILE A 115 1.68 2.11 10.22
N ASP A 116 2.86 2.73 10.19
CA ASP A 116 2.98 4.18 10.23
C ASP A 116 2.47 4.77 8.90
N ARG A 117 1.41 5.57 8.96
CA ARG A 117 0.70 6.11 7.79
C ARG A 117 1.54 7.07 6.94
N THR A 118 2.71 7.50 7.42
CA THR A 118 3.60 8.43 6.71
C THR A 118 4.79 7.70 6.09
N THR A 119 5.45 6.81 6.85
CA THR A 119 6.62 6.06 6.37
C THR A 119 6.25 4.77 5.67
N MET A 120 5.04 4.25 5.90
CA MET A 120 4.53 2.95 5.46
C MET A 120 5.30 1.73 6.00
N ASP A 121 6.12 1.95 7.04
CA ASP A 121 6.84 0.90 7.76
C ASP A 121 6.08 0.49 9.03
N SER A 122 6.62 -0.49 9.75
CA SER A 122 6.11 -0.94 11.05
C SER A 122 5.95 0.20 12.05
N ALA A 123 4.84 0.16 12.78
CA ALA A 123 4.57 0.99 13.95
C ALA A 123 4.14 0.12 15.13
N PRO A 124 4.31 0.59 16.39
CA PRO A 124 3.73 -0.07 17.54
C PRO A 124 2.20 -0.15 17.40
N ALA A 125 1.63 -1.33 17.63
CA ALA A 125 0.19 -1.51 17.69
C ALA A 125 -0.40 -0.78 18.91
N PRO A 126 -1.62 -0.22 18.82
CA PRO A 126 -2.36 0.30 19.97
C PRO A 126 -2.63 -0.80 21.00
N ASP A 127 -2.81 -0.40 22.26
CA ASP A 127 -3.05 -1.33 23.36
C ASP A 127 -4.26 -2.25 23.09
N GLY A 128 -4.04 -3.56 23.25
CA GLY A 128 -5.09 -4.57 23.08
C GLY A 128 -5.38 -4.98 21.64
N VAL A 129 -4.63 -4.46 20.65
CA VAL A 129 -4.70 -4.89 19.25
C VAL A 129 -3.56 -5.87 18.96
N GLU A 130 -3.89 -7.09 18.55
CA GLU A 130 -2.92 -8.06 18.06
C GLU A 130 -2.68 -7.84 16.56
N VAL A 131 -1.41 -7.71 16.18
CA VAL A 131 -0.98 -7.60 14.79
C VAL A 131 0.23 -8.49 14.57
N GLU A 132 0.47 -8.84 13.32
CA GLU A 132 1.69 -9.48 12.88
C GLU A 132 2.89 -8.54 13.03
N PRO A 133 3.93 -8.94 13.79
CA PRO A 133 5.18 -8.19 13.82
C PRO A 133 5.84 -8.24 12.44
N HIS A 134 6.22 -7.08 11.91
CA HIS A 134 6.91 -7.00 10.62
C HIS A 134 7.98 -5.91 10.65
N ALA A 135 8.84 -5.92 9.63
CA ALA A 135 9.77 -4.85 9.33
C ALA A 135 9.84 -4.65 7.81
N GLY A 136 9.85 -3.40 7.36
CA GLY A 136 9.73 -3.06 5.94
C GLY A 136 8.28 -2.96 5.49
N LEU A 137 8.13 -2.60 4.21
CA LEU A 137 6.87 -2.31 3.56
C LEU A 137 6.03 -3.59 3.37
N THR A 138 4.70 -3.46 3.46
CA THR A 138 3.74 -4.57 3.26
C THR A 138 2.76 -4.29 2.12
N VAL A 139 2.08 -3.13 2.17
CA VAL A 139 0.97 -2.81 1.26
C VAL A 139 1.26 -1.67 0.27
N GLY A 140 2.31 -0.89 0.49
CA GLY A 140 2.64 0.27 -0.36
C GLY A 140 3.87 1.04 0.10
N TRP A 141 4.11 2.18 -0.53
CA TRP A 141 5.25 3.07 -0.26
C TRP A 141 4.79 4.38 0.37
N PRO A 142 5.69 5.06 1.10
CA PRO A 142 5.44 6.44 1.52
C PRO A 142 5.19 7.33 0.29
N MET A 143 4.43 8.41 0.49
CA MET A 143 4.15 9.39 -0.55
C MET A 143 5.46 10.00 -1.07
N ASN A 144 5.58 10.17 -2.40
CA ASN A 144 6.81 10.53 -3.10
C ASN A 144 7.97 9.57 -2.79
N PRO A 145 7.86 8.27 -3.16
CA PRO A 145 8.94 7.32 -2.94
C PRO A 145 10.23 7.81 -3.60
N ASN A 146 11.34 7.61 -2.90
CA ASN A 146 12.66 8.02 -3.34
C ASN A 146 13.41 6.82 -3.93
N PRO A 147 13.73 6.79 -5.24
CA PRO A 147 14.46 5.67 -5.84
C PRO A 147 15.87 5.48 -5.30
N ASP A 148 16.46 6.50 -4.66
CA ASP A 148 17.78 6.42 -4.03
C ASP A 148 17.72 5.87 -2.58
N ALA A 149 16.52 5.67 -2.02
CA ALA A 149 16.34 5.10 -0.69
C ALA A 149 16.39 3.57 -0.73
N SER A 150 16.92 2.97 0.34
CA SER A 150 16.86 1.52 0.54
C SER A 150 15.52 1.14 1.12
N TYR A 151 14.67 0.51 0.31
CA TYR A 151 13.43 -0.10 0.76
C TYR A 151 13.63 -1.60 0.99
N ALA A 152 12.82 -2.14 1.90
CA ALA A 152 12.71 -3.57 2.12
C ALA A 152 11.22 -3.95 2.17
N LEU A 153 10.90 -5.13 1.65
CA LEU A 153 9.56 -5.70 1.67
C LEU A 153 9.50 -6.76 2.77
N TYR A 154 8.45 -6.77 3.54
CA TYR A 154 8.11 -7.89 4.41
C TYR A 154 7.40 -8.97 3.57
N ASP A 155 8.03 -10.14 3.45
CA ASP A 155 7.48 -11.31 2.76
C ASP A 155 6.63 -12.14 3.73
N PHE A 156 5.34 -12.21 3.45
CA PHE A 156 4.37 -12.90 4.32
C PHE A 156 4.62 -14.41 4.40
N ALA A 157 5.09 -15.04 3.31
CA ALA A 157 5.29 -16.48 3.24
C ALA A 157 6.40 -16.95 4.20
N THR A 158 7.56 -16.28 4.17
CA THR A 158 8.69 -16.57 5.06
C THR A 158 8.61 -15.83 6.39
N ARG A 159 7.73 -14.82 6.50
CA ARG A 159 7.65 -13.87 7.63
C ARG A 159 9.00 -13.22 7.93
N THR A 160 9.70 -12.85 6.86
CA THR A 160 11.00 -12.17 6.91
C THR A 160 11.05 -10.99 5.96
N THR A 161 12.07 -10.14 6.14
CA THR A 161 12.25 -8.94 5.32
C THR A 161 13.29 -9.18 4.24
N ALA A 162 12.97 -8.83 3.00
CA ALA A 162 13.87 -8.90 1.85
C ALA A 162 14.14 -7.50 1.26
N PRO A 163 15.38 -7.19 0.86
CA PRO A 163 15.70 -5.91 0.25
C PRO A 163 15.02 -5.75 -1.11
N MET A 164 14.52 -4.55 -1.41
CA MET A 164 13.98 -4.20 -2.71
C MET A 164 15.07 -3.63 -3.60
N THR A 165 15.13 -4.08 -4.85
CA THR A 165 16.07 -3.58 -5.85
C THR A 165 15.34 -2.65 -6.81
N PHE A 166 15.77 -1.38 -6.90
CA PHE A 166 15.23 -0.45 -7.89
C PHE A 166 15.59 -0.91 -9.31
N ALA A 167 14.57 -1.11 -10.14
CA ALA A 167 14.67 -1.62 -11.50
C ALA A 167 14.49 -0.53 -12.58
N GLY A 168 14.36 0.74 -12.16
CA GLY A 168 14.22 1.88 -13.06
C GLY A 168 12.84 2.53 -13.02
N GLU A 169 12.67 3.57 -13.81
CA GLU A 169 11.40 4.29 -13.93
C GLU A 169 10.59 3.78 -15.12
N GLY A 170 9.27 3.99 -15.10
CA GLY A 170 8.39 3.59 -16.20
C GLY A 170 7.09 4.37 -16.23
N SER A 171 6.15 3.88 -17.05
CA SER A 171 4.77 4.36 -17.06
C SER A 171 3.78 3.20 -17.09
N VAL A 172 2.74 3.28 -16.27
CA VAL A 172 1.65 2.31 -16.19
C VAL A 172 0.34 3.08 -16.31
N SER A 173 -0.47 2.79 -17.33
CA SER A 173 -1.78 3.43 -17.56
C SER A 173 -1.75 4.97 -17.47
N GLY A 174 -0.68 5.58 -17.98
CA GLY A 174 -0.47 7.04 -18.00
C GLY A 174 -0.02 7.66 -16.67
N ARG A 175 0.38 6.83 -15.69
CA ARG A 175 1.02 7.24 -14.43
C ARG A 175 2.53 7.00 -14.53
N ASP A 176 3.33 7.90 -13.97
CA ASP A 176 4.77 7.68 -13.83
C ASP A 176 5.04 6.80 -12.63
N VAL A 177 5.85 5.75 -12.81
CA VAL A 177 6.12 4.75 -11.78
C VAL A 177 7.61 4.54 -11.51
N LEU A 178 7.92 4.02 -10.32
CA LEU A 178 9.19 3.41 -9.97
C LEU A 178 9.01 1.90 -9.93
N ASN A 179 9.90 1.17 -10.59
CA ASN A 179 9.86 -0.28 -10.66
C ASN A 179 10.83 -0.87 -9.64
N TYR A 180 10.41 -1.92 -8.95
CA TYR A 180 11.23 -2.65 -7.98
C TYR A 180 11.10 -4.15 -8.20
N THR A 181 12.17 -4.87 -7.89
CA THR A 181 12.14 -6.33 -7.77
C THR A 181 12.51 -6.76 -6.35
N VAL A 182 11.92 -7.86 -5.90
CA VAL A 182 12.19 -8.47 -4.60
C VAL A 182 12.33 -9.97 -4.78
N GLU A 183 13.30 -10.57 -4.10
CA GLU A 183 13.40 -12.02 -3.94
C GLU A 183 13.57 -12.33 -2.45
N ALA A 184 12.62 -13.06 -1.88
CA ALA A 184 12.66 -13.58 -0.53
C ALA A 184 12.72 -15.10 -0.59
N ALA A 185 13.57 -15.72 0.24
CA ALA A 185 13.70 -17.17 0.30
C ALA A 185 14.05 -17.60 1.72
N GLY A 186 13.40 -18.65 2.21
CA GLY A 186 13.61 -19.15 3.57
C GLY A 186 12.63 -20.25 3.96
N PRO A 187 12.63 -20.65 5.24
CA PRO A 187 11.58 -21.51 5.78
C PRO A 187 10.21 -20.88 5.58
N LEU A 188 9.22 -21.68 5.19
CA LEU A 188 7.83 -21.23 5.19
C LEU A 188 7.38 -21.04 6.65
N ALA A 189 6.89 -19.85 6.98
CA ALA A 189 6.47 -19.48 8.32
C ALA A 189 5.01 -18.98 8.38
N ASP A 190 4.37 -18.75 7.23
CA ASP A 190 2.96 -18.39 7.16
C ASP A 190 2.07 -19.53 7.71
N PRO A 191 1.30 -19.28 8.79
CA PRO A 191 0.46 -20.31 9.40
C PRO A 191 -0.74 -20.69 8.52
N ASN A 192 -1.30 -19.77 7.74
CA ASN A 192 -2.44 -20.03 6.85
C ASN A 192 -2.03 -21.01 5.75
N ILE A 193 -0.84 -20.79 5.15
CA ILE A 193 -0.29 -21.70 4.14
C ILE A 193 0.10 -23.05 4.79
N LEU A 194 0.81 -23.02 5.93
CA LEU A 194 1.24 -24.25 6.62
C LEU A 194 0.07 -25.15 7.01
N ASN A 195 -1.04 -24.57 7.48
CA ASN A 195 -2.25 -25.32 7.85
C ASN A 195 -2.91 -26.03 6.65
N GLY A 196 -2.69 -25.52 5.43
CA GLY A 196 -3.15 -26.14 4.19
C GLY A 196 -2.26 -27.27 3.67
N LEU A 197 -1.08 -27.48 4.25
CA LEU A 197 -0.08 -28.43 3.77
C LEU A 197 0.06 -29.66 4.68
N PRO A 198 0.33 -30.86 4.13
CA PRO A 198 0.41 -32.09 4.92
C PRO A 198 1.68 -32.13 5.79
N PRO A 199 1.60 -32.18 7.13
CA PRO A 199 2.78 -32.09 7.99
C PRO A 199 3.74 -33.30 7.88
N ALA A 200 3.25 -34.42 7.35
CA ALA A 200 4.04 -35.63 7.13
C ALA A 200 3.39 -36.48 6.02
N MET A 201 4.17 -37.41 5.46
CA MET A 201 3.69 -38.37 4.45
C MET A 201 4.09 -39.80 4.84
N PRO A 202 3.19 -40.80 4.72
CA PRO A 202 3.54 -42.21 4.86
C PRO A 202 4.75 -42.59 4.00
N LYS A 203 5.67 -43.37 4.55
CA LYS A 203 6.91 -43.75 3.84
C LYS A 203 6.62 -44.44 2.50
N ALA A 204 5.57 -45.27 2.46
CA ALA A 204 5.14 -45.95 1.24
C ALA A 204 4.68 -44.99 0.13
N GLN A 205 4.01 -43.89 0.49
CA GLN A 205 3.59 -42.86 -0.47
C GLN A 205 4.79 -42.01 -0.92
N LEU A 206 5.72 -41.68 -0.02
CA LEU A 206 6.95 -41.00 -0.41
C LEU A 206 7.78 -41.86 -1.38
N ALA A 207 7.85 -43.18 -1.15
CA ALA A 207 8.52 -44.11 -2.04
C ALA A 207 7.83 -44.21 -3.41
N SER A 208 6.50 -44.08 -3.47
CA SER A 208 5.77 -44.09 -4.73
C SER A 208 6.03 -42.83 -5.56
N LEU A 209 6.35 -41.69 -4.94
CA LEU A 209 6.77 -40.47 -5.64
C LEU A 209 8.18 -40.56 -6.23
N ALA A 210 9.04 -41.48 -5.77
CA ALA A 210 10.44 -41.56 -6.17
C ALA A 210 10.67 -41.52 -7.70
N PRO A 211 9.92 -42.25 -8.54
CA PRO A 211 10.12 -42.22 -9.99
C PRO A 211 9.90 -40.84 -10.64
N LEU A 212 9.19 -39.93 -9.97
CA LEU A 212 8.94 -38.56 -10.45
C LEU A 212 10.06 -37.58 -10.05
N LEU A 213 10.97 -37.99 -9.19
CA LEU A 213 12.04 -37.14 -8.66
C LEU A 213 13.29 -37.19 -9.55
N PRO A 214 14.12 -36.14 -9.53
CA PRO A 214 15.49 -36.18 -10.07
C PRO A 214 16.30 -37.39 -9.57
N ALA A 215 17.17 -37.93 -10.43
CA ALA A 215 17.87 -39.21 -10.16
C ALA A 215 18.76 -39.17 -8.91
N ASP A 216 19.33 -38.02 -8.57
CA ASP A 216 20.10 -37.80 -7.36
C ASP A 216 19.22 -37.89 -6.10
N LEU A 217 18.00 -37.33 -6.15
CA LEU A 217 17.02 -37.42 -5.07
C LEU A 217 16.50 -38.84 -4.89
N GLN A 218 16.27 -39.56 -5.99
CA GLN A 218 15.93 -40.99 -5.94
C GLN A 218 17.00 -41.79 -5.20
N ALA A 219 18.28 -41.58 -5.51
CA ALA A 219 19.40 -42.25 -4.86
C ALA A 219 19.47 -41.92 -3.36
N LYS A 220 19.32 -40.63 -2.99
CA LYS A 220 19.32 -40.19 -1.58
C LYS A 220 18.17 -40.80 -0.78
N LEU A 221 16.94 -40.76 -1.31
CA LEU A 221 15.77 -41.34 -0.66
C LEU A 221 15.88 -42.87 -0.55
N GLY A 222 16.37 -43.53 -1.59
CA GLY A 222 16.61 -44.98 -1.59
C GLY A 222 17.60 -45.38 -0.49
N ALA A 223 18.74 -44.69 -0.39
CA ALA A 223 19.74 -44.93 0.65
C ALA A 223 19.21 -44.65 2.07
N ALA A 224 18.35 -43.65 2.23
CA ALA A 224 17.79 -43.25 3.53
C ALA A 224 16.55 -44.05 3.96
N SER A 225 15.94 -44.83 3.05
CA SER A 225 14.64 -45.48 3.24
C SER A 225 14.50 -46.30 4.53
N GLY A 226 15.56 -46.99 4.95
CA GLY A 226 15.58 -47.76 6.20
C GLY A 226 15.62 -46.91 7.48
N SER A 227 16.15 -45.68 7.39
CA SER A 227 16.35 -44.77 8.53
C SER A 227 15.22 -43.74 8.72
N LEU A 228 14.43 -43.48 7.68
CA LEU A 228 13.33 -42.54 7.76
C LEU A 228 12.23 -43.04 8.73
N PRO A 229 11.56 -42.16 9.48
CA PRO A 229 10.37 -42.54 10.26
C PRO A 229 9.16 -42.87 9.35
N ASP A 230 8.08 -43.39 9.95
CA ASP A 230 6.79 -43.55 9.26
C ASP A 230 5.66 -43.07 10.20
N PRO A 231 4.97 -41.96 9.89
CA PRO A 231 5.12 -41.13 8.69
C PRO A 231 6.42 -40.31 8.66
N VAL A 232 6.87 -39.93 7.47
CA VAL A 232 8.03 -39.06 7.22
C VAL A 232 7.61 -37.59 7.38
N PRO A 233 8.14 -36.85 8.38
CA PRO A 233 7.84 -35.43 8.54
C PRO A 233 8.29 -34.61 7.34
N PHE A 234 7.50 -33.61 6.98
CA PHE A 234 7.91 -32.56 6.04
C PHE A 234 8.23 -31.27 6.78
N ASN A 235 9.21 -30.55 6.25
CA ASN A 235 9.36 -29.13 6.48
C ASN A 235 9.28 -28.39 5.15
N TYR A 236 8.95 -27.11 5.20
CA TYR A 236 8.64 -26.33 4.00
C TYR A 236 9.57 -25.14 3.87
N THR A 237 9.96 -24.86 2.64
CA THR A 237 10.64 -23.64 2.26
C THR A 237 9.77 -22.89 1.26
N ALA A 238 9.87 -21.56 1.29
CA ALA A 238 9.20 -20.67 0.35
C ALA A 238 10.22 -19.82 -0.39
N VAL A 239 9.93 -19.53 -1.65
CA VAL A 239 10.62 -18.53 -2.47
C VAL A 239 9.55 -17.63 -3.08
N SER A 240 9.64 -16.34 -2.79
CA SER A 240 8.77 -15.31 -3.35
C SER A 240 9.60 -14.38 -4.24
N LYS A 241 9.19 -14.20 -5.48
CA LYS A 241 9.73 -13.19 -6.39
C LYS A 241 8.63 -12.23 -6.78
N LEU A 242 8.87 -10.95 -6.55
CA LEU A 242 7.92 -9.90 -6.88
C LEU A 242 8.55 -8.91 -7.86
N ALA A 243 7.76 -8.49 -8.83
CA ALA A 243 8.03 -7.29 -9.63
C ALA A 243 6.91 -6.30 -9.34
N LEU A 244 7.25 -5.09 -8.92
CA LEU A 244 6.29 -4.10 -8.42
C LEU A 244 6.51 -2.76 -9.11
N SER A 245 5.42 -2.12 -9.53
CA SER A 245 5.40 -0.75 -10.03
C SER A 245 4.66 0.14 -9.04
N THR A 246 5.29 1.20 -8.53
CA THR A 246 4.68 2.14 -7.58
C THR A 246 4.57 3.55 -8.16
N ASP A 247 3.45 4.22 -7.93
CA ASP A 247 3.21 5.59 -8.38
C ASP A 247 4.22 6.57 -7.77
N LYS A 248 4.92 7.35 -8.60
CA LYS A 248 5.96 8.30 -8.14
C LYS A 248 5.46 9.39 -7.20
N THR A 249 4.18 9.70 -7.23
CA THR A 249 3.62 10.77 -6.39
C THR A 249 3.00 10.21 -5.13
N LEU A 250 2.16 9.19 -5.27
CA LEU A 250 1.34 8.68 -4.17
C LEU A 250 1.98 7.51 -3.43
N GLY A 251 2.96 6.82 -4.01
CA GLY A 251 3.53 5.59 -3.44
C GLY A 251 2.58 4.39 -3.48
N THR A 252 1.44 4.51 -4.15
CA THR A 252 0.46 3.44 -4.30
C THR A 252 0.92 2.43 -5.35
N PRO A 253 0.74 1.11 -5.12
CA PRO A 253 0.97 0.11 -6.16
C PRO A 253 0.13 0.40 -7.42
N ALA A 254 0.78 0.36 -8.58
CA ALA A 254 0.17 0.61 -9.89
C ALA A 254 0.07 -0.67 -10.73
N ASP A 255 1.04 -1.58 -10.56
CA ASP A 255 1.08 -2.90 -11.20
C ASP A 255 2.00 -3.83 -10.39
N GLY A 256 1.89 -5.13 -10.58
CA GLY A 256 2.87 -6.09 -10.07
C GLY A 256 2.55 -7.54 -10.34
N SER A 257 3.57 -8.38 -10.20
CA SER A 257 3.49 -9.84 -10.23
C SER A 257 4.04 -10.49 -8.99
N LEU A 258 3.55 -11.70 -8.73
CA LEU A 258 3.99 -12.60 -7.69
C LEU A 258 4.30 -13.95 -8.31
N ASN A 259 5.54 -14.40 -8.14
CA ASN A 259 5.94 -15.78 -8.31
C ASN A 259 6.27 -16.37 -6.93
N LEU A 260 5.37 -17.18 -6.40
CA LEU A 260 5.54 -17.87 -5.12
C LEU A 260 5.77 -19.34 -5.37
N GLN A 261 6.76 -19.95 -4.71
CA GLN A 261 6.98 -21.39 -4.74
C GLN A 261 7.17 -21.91 -3.32
N VAL A 262 6.37 -22.90 -2.93
CA VAL A 262 6.51 -23.65 -1.68
C VAL A 262 6.96 -25.08 -1.99
N ILE A 263 8.04 -25.48 -1.34
CA ILE A 263 8.72 -26.76 -1.59
C ILE A 263 8.65 -27.60 -0.31
N ALA A 264 8.18 -28.85 -0.44
CA ALA A 264 8.28 -29.83 0.62
C ALA A 264 9.70 -30.40 0.68
N ASN A 265 10.27 -30.47 1.87
CA ASN A 265 11.57 -31.06 2.13
C ASN A 265 11.45 -32.16 3.19
N VAL A 266 12.34 -33.14 3.11
CA VAL A 266 12.52 -34.19 4.10
C VAL A 266 13.90 -34.06 4.71
N GLU A 267 14.02 -34.25 6.01
CA GLU A 267 15.31 -34.30 6.68
C GLU A 267 15.96 -35.68 6.51
N ILE A 268 17.16 -35.72 5.91
CA ILE A 268 17.95 -36.93 5.71
C ILE A 268 19.36 -36.67 6.23
N GLY A 269 19.75 -37.35 7.31
CA GLY A 269 21.10 -37.20 7.88
C GLY A 269 21.41 -35.78 8.39
N GLY A 270 20.39 -35.04 8.84
CA GLY A 270 20.52 -33.64 9.28
C GLY A 270 20.48 -32.60 8.16
N GLU A 271 20.32 -33.02 6.90
CA GLU A 271 20.17 -32.11 5.77
C GLU A 271 18.72 -32.08 5.26
N ASN A 272 18.23 -30.89 4.91
CA ASN A 272 16.94 -30.73 4.24
C ASN A 272 17.08 -31.05 2.75
N VAL A 273 16.37 -32.08 2.32
CA VAL A 273 16.35 -32.55 0.95
C VAL A 273 15.01 -32.17 0.32
N SER A 274 15.04 -31.28 -0.67
CA SER A 274 13.85 -30.86 -1.42
C SER A 274 13.27 -32.01 -2.22
N VAL A 275 12.00 -32.33 -1.97
CA VAL A 275 11.31 -33.44 -2.62
C VAL A 275 10.53 -32.92 -3.82
N MET A 276 9.58 -32.01 -3.60
CA MET A 276 8.72 -31.51 -4.67
C MET A 276 8.10 -30.15 -4.33
N PRO A 277 7.79 -29.32 -5.34
CA PRO A 277 6.92 -28.18 -5.14
C PRO A 277 5.50 -28.68 -4.79
N VAL A 278 4.91 -28.10 -3.74
CA VAL A 278 3.54 -28.43 -3.28
C VAL A 278 2.55 -27.31 -3.56
N LEU A 279 3.07 -26.09 -3.72
CA LEU A 279 2.35 -24.92 -4.17
C LEU A 279 3.31 -24.11 -5.04
N ALA A 280 2.86 -23.66 -6.20
CA ALA A 280 3.50 -22.58 -6.91
C ALA A 280 2.42 -21.67 -7.51
N LEU A 281 2.64 -20.36 -7.49
CA LEU A 281 1.77 -19.37 -8.09
C LEU A 281 2.63 -18.49 -8.98
N ASP A 282 2.14 -18.19 -10.17
CA ASP A 282 2.71 -17.22 -11.09
C ASP A 282 1.56 -16.34 -11.58
N THR A 283 1.42 -15.18 -10.94
CA THR A 283 0.28 -14.28 -11.14
C THR A 283 0.72 -12.84 -11.39
N GLN A 284 -0.10 -12.11 -12.13
CA GLN A 284 0.07 -10.70 -12.45
C GLN A 284 -1.25 -9.98 -12.16
N LEU A 285 -1.16 -8.71 -11.73
CA LEU A 285 -2.32 -7.86 -11.58
C LEU A 285 -3.09 -7.75 -12.90
N THR A 286 -4.42 -7.83 -12.85
CA THR A 286 -5.26 -7.74 -14.06
C THR A 286 -5.25 -6.33 -14.64
N ASP A 287 -5.45 -6.21 -15.96
CA ASP A 287 -5.58 -4.93 -16.65
C ASP A 287 -6.64 -4.01 -16.01
N GLN A 288 -7.74 -4.60 -15.55
CA GLN A 288 -8.81 -3.86 -14.87
C GLN A 288 -8.33 -3.28 -13.53
N SER A 289 -7.69 -4.09 -12.68
CA SER A 289 -7.14 -3.60 -11.41
C SER A 289 -6.05 -2.54 -11.62
N VAL A 290 -5.19 -2.70 -12.65
CA VAL A 290 -4.20 -1.68 -13.04
C VAL A 290 -4.88 -0.37 -13.46
N ALA A 291 -5.94 -0.44 -14.28
CA ALA A 291 -6.68 0.73 -14.72
C ALA A 291 -7.39 1.45 -13.56
N ASP A 292 -8.01 0.70 -12.65
CA ASP A 292 -8.71 1.23 -11.48
C ASP A 292 -7.74 1.90 -10.49
N ALA A 293 -6.58 1.28 -10.26
CA ALA A 293 -5.50 1.86 -9.45
C ALA A 293 -5.01 3.19 -10.07
N ALA A 294 -4.76 3.21 -11.39
CA ALA A 294 -4.32 4.41 -12.09
C ALA A 294 -5.37 5.54 -12.08
N ALA A 295 -6.66 5.21 -12.24
CA ALA A 295 -7.75 6.16 -12.19
C ALA A 295 -7.90 6.79 -10.78
N THR A 296 -7.80 5.95 -9.74
CA THR A 296 -7.79 6.38 -8.34
C THR A 296 -6.61 7.30 -8.07
N ALA A 297 -5.40 6.90 -8.46
CA ALA A 297 -4.19 7.70 -8.29
C ALA A 297 -4.25 9.04 -9.02
N SER A 298 -4.82 9.06 -10.23
CA SER A 298 -5.05 10.31 -10.99
C SER A 298 -6.00 11.25 -10.26
N THR A 299 -7.09 10.73 -9.71
CA THR A 299 -8.11 11.52 -9.00
C THR A 299 -7.55 12.09 -7.69
N VAL A 300 -6.92 11.24 -6.86
CA VAL A 300 -6.31 11.66 -5.60
C VAL A 300 -5.16 12.63 -5.85
N GLY A 301 -4.30 12.37 -6.82
CA GLY A 301 -3.19 13.27 -7.18
C GLY A 301 -3.67 14.66 -7.63
N LYS A 302 -4.75 14.74 -8.42
CA LYS A 302 -5.39 16.01 -8.80
C LYS A 302 -5.95 16.74 -7.59
N LEU A 303 -6.64 16.03 -6.70
CA LEU A 303 -7.21 16.62 -5.49
C LEU A 303 -6.10 17.16 -4.56
N LEU A 304 -5.01 16.41 -4.37
CA LEU A 304 -3.84 16.85 -3.60
C LEU A 304 -3.16 18.06 -4.24
N THR A 305 -3.03 18.09 -5.56
CA THR A 305 -2.47 19.26 -6.28
C THR A 305 -3.37 20.48 -6.11
N LEU A 306 -4.69 20.30 -6.23
CA LEU A 306 -5.67 21.36 -6.06
C LEU A 306 -5.63 21.93 -4.63
N MET A 307 -5.73 21.07 -3.62
CA MET A 307 -5.77 21.48 -2.21
C MET A 307 -4.41 21.94 -1.69
N GLY A 308 -3.31 21.40 -2.21
CA GLY A 308 -1.97 21.65 -1.69
C GLY A 308 -1.16 22.72 -2.41
N VAL A 309 -1.53 23.03 -3.65
CA VAL A 309 -0.85 24.02 -4.48
C VAL A 309 -1.86 25.07 -4.96
N VAL A 310 -2.81 24.69 -5.81
CA VAL A 310 -3.63 25.66 -6.56
C VAL A 310 -4.48 26.54 -5.64
N VAL A 311 -5.25 25.94 -4.72
CA VAL A 311 -6.16 26.67 -3.82
C VAL A 311 -5.40 27.51 -2.79
N PRO A 312 -4.36 27.00 -2.10
CA PRO A 312 -3.57 27.82 -1.17
C PRO A 312 -2.91 29.02 -1.86
N PHE A 313 -2.25 28.83 -3.01
CA PHE A 313 -1.60 29.94 -3.71
C PHE A 313 -2.61 30.94 -4.26
N GLY A 314 -3.70 30.47 -4.88
CA GLY A 314 -4.77 31.34 -5.36
C GLY A 314 -5.44 32.14 -4.24
N SER A 315 -5.71 31.48 -3.11
CA SER A 315 -6.30 32.12 -1.92
C SER A 315 -5.34 33.13 -1.31
N ALA A 316 -4.07 32.79 -1.12
CA ALA A 316 -3.08 33.71 -0.57
C ALA A 316 -2.92 34.97 -1.44
N LEU A 317 -2.81 34.80 -2.77
CA LEU A 317 -2.67 35.92 -3.70
C LEU A 317 -3.90 36.82 -3.68
N LEU A 318 -5.10 36.24 -3.77
CA LEU A 318 -6.35 37.00 -3.71
C LEU A 318 -6.50 37.71 -2.36
N GLY A 319 -6.16 37.02 -1.28
CA GLY A 319 -6.18 37.56 0.08
C GLY A 319 -5.27 38.78 0.23
N LEU A 320 -4.03 38.69 -0.25
CA LEU A 320 -3.07 39.79 -0.24
C LEU A 320 -3.56 40.98 -1.07
N ILE A 321 -4.11 40.75 -2.26
CA ILE A 321 -4.67 41.82 -3.11
C ILE A 321 -5.82 42.54 -2.38
N LEU A 322 -6.72 41.80 -1.74
CA LEU A 322 -7.85 42.38 -0.98
C LEU A 322 -7.39 43.16 0.26
N ILE A 323 -6.37 42.66 0.96
CA ILE A 323 -5.75 43.37 2.10
C ILE A 323 -5.14 44.69 1.63
N VAL A 324 -4.31 44.67 0.57
CA VAL A 324 -3.68 45.89 0.02
C VAL A 324 -4.72 46.88 -0.47
N ALA A 325 -5.75 46.43 -1.19
CA ALA A 325 -6.83 47.28 -1.66
C ALA A 325 -7.60 47.92 -0.49
N GLY A 326 -7.87 47.16 0.58
CA GLY A 326 -8.45 47.67 1.82
C GLY A 326 -7.58 48.77 2.45
N LEU A 327 -6.28 48.51 2.60
CA LEU A 327 -5.30 49.46 3.17
C LEU A 327 -5.14 50.74 2.33
N LEU A 328 -5.11 50.62 1.00
CA LEU A 328 -5.03 51.78 0.10
C LEU A 328 -6.30 52.64 0.19
N ARG A 329 -7.48 52.03 0.34
CA ARG A 329 -8.74 52.75 0.56
C ARG A 329 -8.80 53.43 1.94
N LEU A 330 -8.18 52.83 2.96
CA LEU A 330 -8.00 53.46 4.28
C LEU A 330 -7.12 54.72 4.21
N ARG A 331 -6.09 54.72 3.34
CA ARG A 331 -5.17 55.87 3.17
C ARG A 331 -5.78 57.03 2.36
N LYS A 332 -6.66 56.77 1.39
CA LYS A 332 -7.30 57.80 0.54
C LYS A 332 -8.50 58.50 1.20
N ARG A 333 -8.42 58.87 2.48
CA ARG A 333 -9.45 59.75 3.08
C ARG A 333 -9.21 61.19 2.62
N PRO A 334 -10.22 61.90 2.09
CA PRO A 334 -10.11 63.33 1.83
C PRO A 334 -9.86 64.04 3.17
N SER A 335 -8.80 64.84 3.24
CA SER A 335 -8.65 65.86 4.28
C SER A 335 -9.92 66.70 4.27
N THR A 336 -10.72 66.57 5.33
CA THR A 336 -11.88 67.42 5.58
C THR A 336 -11.39 68.87 5.48
N LYS A 337 -11.75 69.57 4.40
CA LYS A 337 -11.49 71.01 4.29
C LYS A 337 -12.22 71.68 5.45
N SER A 338 -11.45 72.21 6.38
CA SER A 338 -11.90 73.09 7.44
C SER A 338 -12.42 74.39 6.82
N THR A 339 -13.75 74.56 6.83
CA THR A 339 -14.51 75.81 7.06
C THR A 339 -14.27 77.02 6.10
N PRO A 340 -15.21 77.99 5.94
CA PRO A 340 -15.64 78.86 7.04
C PRO A 340 -17.16 79.03 7.20
N HIS A 341 -17.51 79.25 8.46
CA HIS A 341 -18.76 79.78 8.96
C HIS A 341 -19.02 81.15 8.31
N ARG A 342 -20.20 81.35 7.72
CA ARG A 342 -20.63 82.63 7.16
C ARG A 342 -21.50 83.30 8.21
N ASP A 343 -21.01 84.39 8.80
CA ASP A 343 -21.80 85.24 9.69
C ASP A 343 -23.00 85.84 8.93
N PRO A 344 -24.18 85.98 9.57
CA PRO A 344 -25.28 86.75 9.03
C PRO A 344 -25.03 88.24 9.29
N GLU A 345 -24.62 88.95 8.25
CA GLU A 345 -24.49 90.41 8.29
C GLU A 345 -25.89 91.04 8.41
N THR A 346 -26.06 91.80 9.49
CA THR A 346 -27.21 92.65 9.80
C THR A 346 -26.90 94.07 9.35
N LEU A 347 -27.71 94.64 8.45
CA LEU A 347 -27.82 96.07 8.12
C LEU A 347 -29.16 96.25 7.38
N GLY A 348 -30.12 97.10 7.74
CA GLY A 348 -30.06 98.33 8.53
C GLY A 348 -30.41 99.53 7.64
N VAL A 349 -31.69 99.92 7.64
CA VAL A 349 -32.24 101.30 7.57
C VAL A 349 -31.66 102.29 6.54
N ARG A 350 -32.45 102.62 5.50
CA ARG A 350 -33.06 103.96 5.29
C ARG A 350 -34.02 103.94 4.10
#